data_AF-A0A396ISX3-F1
#
_entry.id   AF-A0A396ISX3-F1
#
_cell.length_a   1.000
_cell.length_b   1.000
_cell.length_c   1.000
_cell.angle_alpha   90.00
_cell.angle_beta   90.00
_cell.angle_gamma   90.00
#
_symmetry.space_group_name_H-M   'P 1'
#
loop_
_entity.id
_entity.type
_entity.pdbx_description
1 polymer ?
#
loop_
_entity_poly.entity_id
_entity_poly.type
_entity_poly.pdbx_seq_one_letter_code
_entity_poly.pdbx_strand_id
1 'polypeptide(L)'
;MDVKTAASNSSPPRAKWRKVAYGGMQPGYDDNHTDETFLEGMVMNASVVKRNMLKVMLDAVSISEYLCIVALVVLVWTCTLSSSLDENSLFSDSIWAVTVSLLILHLFLHDYSESTVKAPGALKNPALTSCISVNASVVASVFIASRLPSRLHVFAIMLFSLQVFLFAPLVTYCIKKYSFCLHICFSISLMVLTLSFVYTLHRLLFVLLLSLLVFVNLVCPYWLIRIQEYKFEINGPWDEAKLCFDITD
;
A
#
# COMPACT_ATOMS: atom_id res chain seq x y z
N MET A 1 13.65 -89.63 14.49
CA MET A 1 14.15 -88.37 15.10
C MET A 1 14.15 -87.35 13.98
N ASP A 2 13.06 -86.60 13.87
CA ASP A 2 12.81 -85.68 12.76
C ASP A 2 13.64 -84.41 12.89
N VAL A 3 14.38 -84.09 11.83
CA VAL A 3 15.14 -82.86 11.67
C VAL A 3 14.13 -81.74 11.41
N LYS A 4 13.91 -80.86 12.40
CA LYS A 4 13.16 -79.61 12.21
C LYS A 4 14.00 -78.66 11.35
N THR A 5 13.65 -78.58 10.08
CA THR A 5 14.11 -77.56 9.13
C THR A 5 13.70 -76.18 9.65
N ALA A 6 14.68 -75.30 9.88
CA ALA A 6 14.45 -73.92 10.26
C ALA A 6 13.71 -73.19 9.13
N ALA A 7 12.46 -72.78 9.38
CA ALA A 7 11.72 -71.92 8.48
C ALA A 7 12.42 -70.55 8.41
N SER A 8 12.90 -70.18 7.23
CA SER A 8 13.35 -68.83 6.94
C SER A 8 12.16 -67.88 7.08
N ASN A 9 12.14 -67.07 8.13
CA ASN A 9 11.17 -65.98 8.28
C ASN A 9 11.43 -64.91 7.21
N SER A 10 10.88 -65.08 6.02
CA SER A 10 10.75 -63.98 5.06
C SER A 10 9.57 -63.13 5.52
N SER A 11 9.86 -61.98 6.13
CA SER A 11 8.86 -60.95 6.39
C SER A 11 8.13 -60.57 5.10
N PRO A 12 6.79 -60.39 5.11
CA PRO A 12 6.05 -59.99 3.93
C PRO A 12 6.59 -58.66 3.37
N PRO A 13 6.56 -58.45 2.04
CA PRO A 13 7.04 -57.21 1.45
C PRO A 13 6.23 -56.04 2.01
N ARG A 14 6.91 -55.11 2.68
CA ARG A 14 6.31 -53.89 3.22
C ARG A 14 5.69 -53.11 2.06
N ALA A 15 4.44 -52.69 2.21
CA ALA A 15 3.81 -51.83 1.22
C ALA A 15 4.62 -50.55 1.06
N LYS A 16 4.93 -50.15 -0.18
CA LYS A 16 5.66 -48.91 -0.44
C LYS A 16 4.79 -47.73 -0.02
N TRP A 17 5.35 -46.80 0.76
CA TRP A 17 4.66 -45.57 1.15
C TRP A 17 4.22 -44.78 -0.09
N ARG A 18 3.04 -44.17 -0.01
CA ARG A 18 2.46 -43.36 -1.10
C ARG A 18 2.20 -41.94 -0.64
N LYS A 19 2.51 -40.98 -1.50
CA LYS A 19 2.20 -39.57 -1.28
C LYS A 19 0.72 -39.31 -1.55
N VAL A 20 -0.10 -39.33 -0.51
CA VAL A 20 -1.55 -39.06 -0.61
C VAL A 20 -1.89 -37.98 0.42
N ALA A 21 -2.29 -36.78 -0.05
CA ALA A 21 -2.63 -35.66 0.83
C ALA A 21 -3.96 -35.90 1.56
N TYR A 22 -4.91 -36.56 0.89
CA TYR A 22 -6.21 -36.93 1.44
C TYR A 22 -6.36 -38.46 1.39
N GLY A 23 -5.89 -39.12 2.43
CA GLY A 23 -5.96 -40.57 2.59
C GLY A 23 -5.86 -40.95 4.06
N GLY A 24 -6.43 -42.10 4.43
CA GLY A 24 -6.27 -42.63 5.79
C GLY A 24 -4.83 -43.08 6.08
N MET A 25 -4.57 -43.42 7.35
CA MET A 25 -3.28 -43.90 7.84
C MET A 25 -2.76 -45.09 7.01
N GLN A 26 -1.51 -45.01 6.58
CA GLN A 26 -0.87 -46.09 5.82
C GLN A 26 -0.23 -47.10 6.78
N PRO A 27 -0.63 -48.38 6.76
CA PRO A 27 -0.11 -49.39 7.67
C PRO A 27 1.41 -49.54 7.57
N GLY A 28 2.09 -49.52 8.72
CA GLY A 28 3.52 -49.71 8.80
C GLY A 28 4.34 -48.44 8.54
N TYR A 29 3.75 -47.25 8.60
CA TYR A 29 4.47 -45.97 8.62
C TYR A 29 3.91 -45.10 9.74
N ASP A 30 4.79 -44.35 10.41
CA ASP A 30 4.39 -43.38 11.42
C ASP A 30 3.63 -42.22 10.78
N ASP A 31 2.78 -41.52 11.56
CA ASP A 31 1.93 -40.44 11.07
C ASP A 31 2.73 -39.25 10.48
N ASN A 32 3.96 -39.05 10.97
CA ASN A 32 4.90 -38.03 10.48
C ASN A 32 5.91 -38.57 9.46
N HIS A 33 5.72 -39.79 8.94
CA HIS A 33 6.64 -40.37 7.96
C HIS A 33 6.58 -39.61 6.63
N THR A 34 7.74 -39.17 6.17
CA THR A 34 7.97 -38.63 4.82
C THR A 34 8.95 -39.53 4.08
N ASP A 35 8.83 -39.59 2.76
CA ASP A 35 9.74 -40.35 1.92
C ASP A 35 11.17 -39.78 1.95
N GLU A 36 12.18 -40.62 1.73
CA GLU A 36 13.59 -40.16 1.70
C GLU A 36 13.86 -39.15 0.57
N THR A 37 13.07 -39.21 -0.51
CA THR A 37 13.13 -38.26 -1.64
C THR A 37 12.40 -36.95 -1.37
N PHE A 38 11.80 -36.77 -0.18
CA PHE A 38 10.98 -35.59 0.15
C PHE A 38 11.77 -34.29 0.02
N LEU A 39 13.00 -34.27 0.54
CA LEU A 39 13.86 -33.08 0.50
C LEU A 39 14.34 -32.75 -0.92
N GLU A 40 14.40 -33.74 -1.81
CA GLU A 40 14.75 -33.55 -3.22
C GLU A 40 13.69 -32.73 -3.97
N GLY A 41 12.42 -32.80 -3.51
CA GLY A 41 11.30 -32.04 -4.07
C GLY A 41 11.14 -30.63 -3.53
N MET A 42 11.98 -30.19 -2.58
CA MET A 42 11.91 -28.83 -2.04
C MET A 42 12.59 -27.84 -2.97
N VAL A 43 11.84 -26.83 -3.42
CA VAL A 43 12.35 -25.78 -4.31
C VAL A 43 12.20 -24.43 -3.63
N MET A 44 13.31 -23.72 -3.47
CA MET A 44 13.29 -22.36 -2.94
C MET A 44 12.93 -21.37 -4.04
N ASN A 45 12.06 -20.42 -3.72
CA ASN A 45 11.74 -19.25 -4.54
C ASN A 45 11.14 -19.56 -5.93
N ALA A 46 10.52 -20.73 -6.12
CA ALA A 46 9.90 -21.11 -7.40
C ALA A 46 8.81 -20.13 -7.88
N SER A 47 8.12 -19.49 -6.94
CA SER A 47 6.95 -18.62 -7.14
C SER A 47 7.24 -17.11 -7.02
N VAL A 48 8.50 -16.70 -6.86
CA VAL A 48 8.82 -15.29 -6.59
C VAL A 48 8.68 -14.45 -7.87
N VAL A 49 7.57 -13.70 -7.96
CA VAL A 49 7.30 -12.76 -9.07
C VAL A 49 8.20 -11.54 -8.96
N LYS A 50 9.07 -11.33 -9.95
CA LYS A 50 9.91 -10.12 -10.08
C LYS A 50 9.04 -8.92 -10.43
N ARG A 51 9.07 -7.87 -9.61
CA ARG A 51 8.37 -6.61 -9.90
C ARG A 51 9.19 -5.77 -10.87
N ASN A 52 8.50 -5.12 -11.81
CA ASN A 52 9.11 -4.15 -12.71
C ASN A 52 9.26 -2.80 -11.99
N MET A 53 10.49 -2.28 -11.87
CA MET A 53 10.80 -0.98 -11.27
C MET A 53 9.91 0.14 -11.81
N LEU A 54 9.75 0.23 -13.13
CA LEU A 54 8.97 1.29 -13.77
C LEU A 54 7.51 1.24 -13.36
N LYS A 55 6.94 0.04 -13.22
CA LYS A 55 5.55 -0.12 -12.79
C LYS A 55 5.36 0.37 -11.35
N VAL A 56 6.28 0.01 -10.44
CA VAL A 56 6.22 0.45 -9.04
C VAL A 56 6.42 1.97 -8.93
N MET A 57 7.31 2.55 -9.72
CA MET A 57 7.51 4.00 -9.78
C MET A 57 6.27 4.72 -10.33
N LEU A 58 5.63 4.19 -11.38
CA LEU A 58 4.40 4.74 -11.93
C LEU A 58 3.23 4.67 -10.94
N ASP A 59 3.14 3.60 -10.15
CA ASP A 59 2.12 3.50 -9.09
C ASP A 59 2.36 4.55 -7.98
N ALA A 60 3.63 4.82 -7.64
CA ALA A 60 4.02 5.83 -6.64
C ALA A 60 3.69 7.28 -7.05
N VAL A 61 3.48 7.55 -8.35
CA VAL A 61 3.04 8.86 -8.86
C VAL A 61 1.69 9.26 -8.23
N SER A 62 0.76 8.32 -8.08
CA SER A 62 -0.56 8.60 -7.50
C SER A 62 -0.47 9.02 -6.02
N ILE A 63 0.48 8.44 -5.29
CA ILE A 63 0.74 8.80 -3.88
C ILE A 63 1.30 10.22 -3.81
N SER A 64 2.26 10.52 -4.67
CA SER A 64 2.94 11.83 -4.73
C SER A 64 2.02 12.95 -5.18
N GLU A 65 1.13 12.66 -6.13
CA GLU A 65 0.05 13.56 -6.54
C GLU A 65 -0.82 13.95 -5.35
N TYR A 66 -1.27 12.97 -4.56
CA TYR A 66 -2.13 13.26 -3.42
C TYR A 66 -1.41 14.01 -2.30
N LEU A 67 -0.14 13.69 -2.05
CA LEU A 67 0.71 14.47 -1.13
C LEU A 67 0.78 15.94 -1.57
N CYS A 68 0.89 16.19 -2.88
CA CYS A 68 0.84 17.52 -3.47
C CYS A 68 -0.52 18.20 -3.28
N ILE A 69 -1.63 17.49 -3.46
CA ILE A 69 -2.99 18.01 -3.22
C ILE A 69 -3.15 18.45 -1.76
N VAL A 70 -2.81 17.59 -0.80
CA VAL A 70 -2.88 17.90 0.63
C VAL A 70 -1.95 19.07 0.97
N ALA A 71 -0.73 19.10 0.43
CA ALA A 71 0.19 20.21 0.64
C ALA A 71 -0.39 21.55 0.13
N LEU A 72 -0.96 21.60 -1.08
CA LEU A 72 -1.62 22.81 -1.60
C LEU A 72 -2.77 23.28 -0.70
N VAL A 73 -3.59 22.35 -0.20
CA VAL A 73 -4.67 22.71 0.72
C VAL A 73 -4.11 23.33 2.01
N VAL A 74 -3.08 22.72 2.60
CA VAL A 74 -2.39 23.27 3.79
C VAL A 74 -1.72 24.61 3.48
N LEU A 75 -1.18 24.81 2.28
CA LEU A 75 -0.64 26.11 1.87
C LEU A 75 -1.73 27.18 1.80
N VAL A 76 -2.88 26.89 1.20
CA VAL A 76 -4.01 27.83 1.17
C VAL A 76 -4.47 28.14 2.59
N TRP A 77 -4.50 27.14 3.47
CA TRP A 77 -4.84 27.33 4.88
C TRP A 77 -3.89 28.26 5.60
N THR A 78 -2.59 27.99 5.52
CA THR A 78 -1.55 28.79 6.19
C THR A 78 -1.49 30.21 5.62
N CYS A 79 -1.56 30.39 4.31
CA CYS A 79 -1.61 31.70 3.66
C CYS A 79 -2.84 32.51 4.12
N THR A 80 -4.03 31.90 4.09
CA THR A 80 -5.26 32.57 4.52
C THR A 80 -5.20 32.94 6.00
N LEU A 81 -4.70 32.05 6.84
CA LEU A 81 -4.57 32.29 8.28
C LEU A 81 -3.54 33.39 8.59
N SER A 82 -2.39 33.38 7.90
CA SER A 82 -1.35 34.41 8.02
C SER A 82 -1.81 35.80 7.58
N SER A 83 -2.77 35.86 6.65
CA SER A 83 -3.38 37.14 6.24
C SER A 83 -4.41 37.69 7.23
N SER A 84 -4.93 36.85 8.11
CA SER A 84 -6.07 37.17 9.00
C SER A 84 -5.69 37.30 10.48
N LEU A 85 -4.57 36.74 10.91
CA LEU A 85 -4.17 36.63 12.32
C LEU A 85 -2.69 36.99 12.54
N ASP A 86 -2.39 37.55 13.71
CA ASP A 86 -1.01 37.80 14.15
C ASP A 86 -0.25 36.48 14.44
N GLU A 87 1.07 36.49 14.21
CA GLU A 87 1.96 35.32 14.30
C GLU A 87 1.82 34.52 15.61
N ASN A 88 1.58 35.18 16.73
CA ASN A 88 1.44 34.53 18.05
C ASN A 88 0.16 33.69 18.20
N SER A 89 -0.86 33.97 17.40
CA SER A 89 -2.13 33.22 17.40
C SER A 89 -2.18 32.16 16.30
N LEU A 90 -1.19 32.15 15.39
CA LEU A 90 -1.02 31.12 14.38
C LEU A 90 -0.59 29.80 15.04
N PHE A 91 0.27 29.82 16.06
CA PHE A 91 0.81 28.61 16.70
C PHE A 91 0.05 28.20 17.97
N SER A 92 -1.29 28.19 17.93
CA SER A 92 -2.03 27.51 19.02
C SER A 92 -1.79 26.01 18.91
N ASP A 93 -0.90 25.48 19.76
CA ASP A 93 -0.33 24.13 19.64
C ASP A 93 -1.37 23.02 19.53
N SER A 94 -2.50 23.12 20.24
CA SER A 94 -3.50 22.05 20.30
C SER A 94 -4.31 21.89 19.01
N ILE A 95 -4.68 22.99 18.35
CA ILE A 95 -5.51 22.95 17.14
C ILE A 95 -4.67 22.44 15.97
N TRP A 96 -3.44 22.95 15.81
CA TRP A 96 -2.53 22.43 14.80
C TRP A 96 -2.16 20.97 15.03
N ALA A 97 -1.96 20.55 16.28
CA ALA A 97 -1.70 19.13 16.59
C ALA A 97 -2.85 18.23 16.14
N VAL A 98 -4.11 18.60 16.44
CA VAL A 98 -5.28 17.83 16.01
C VAL A 98 -5.45 17.87 14.49
N THR A 99 -5.31 19.04 13.85
CA THR A 99 -5.39 19.16 12.39
C THR A 99 -4.33 18.30 11.70
N VAL A 100 -3.07 18.37 12.12
CA VAL A 100 -1.97 17.57 11.56
C VAL A 100 -2.24 16.08 11.79
N SER A 101 -2.72 15.69 12.97
CA SER A 101 -3.06 14.29 13.26
C SER A 101 -4.19 13.77 12.35
N LEU A 102 -5.21 14.60 12.09
CA LEU A 102 -6.30 14.27 11.17
C LEU A 102 -5.85 14.23 9.71
N LEU A 103 -4.93 15.10 9.29
CA LEU A 103 -4.32 15.05 7.96
C LEU A 103 -3.44 13.81 7.77
N ILE A 104 -2.68 13.43 8.80
CA ILE A 104 -1.91 12.18 8.80
C ILE A 104 -2.88 10.99 8.71
N LEU A 105 -3.93 10.96 9.51
CA LEU A 105 -4.97 9.92 9.45
C LEU A 105 -5.61 9.85 8.06
N HIS A 106 -5.94 11.00 7.48
CA HIS A 106 -6.47 11.12 6.14
C HIS A 106 -5.53 10.51 5.10
N LEU A 107 -4.24 10.88 5.10
CA LEU A 107 -3.23 10.31 4.22
C LEU A 107 -3.09 8.79 4.41
N PHE A 108 -3.03 8.29 5.64
CA PHE A 108 -2.90 6.85 5.90
C PHE A 108 -4.12 6.02 5.46
N LEU A 109 -5.32 6.59 5.58
CA LEU A 109 -6.58 5.91 5.25
C LEU A 109 -7.02 6.12 3.81
N HIS A 110 -6.37 7.03 3.07
CA HIS A 110 -6.71 7.29 1.68
C HIS A 110 -6.41 6.07 0.81
N ASP A 111 -7.34 5.71 -0.08
CA ASP A 111 -7.14 4.60 -1.00
C ASP A 111 -6.30 5.06 -2.20
N TYR A 112 -5.00 4.79 -2.15
CA TYR A 112 -4.09 5.02 -3.27
C TYR A 112 -4.12 3.90 -4.32
N SER A 113 -4.80 2.79 -4.03
CA SER A 113 -4.80 1.57 -4.82
C SER A 113 -5.89 1.59 -5.90
N GLU A 114 -5.89 2.63 -6.73
CA GLU A 114 -6.82 2.69 -7.87
C GLU A 114 -6.26 2.01 -9.13
N SER A 115 -5.04 1.44 -9.09
CA SER A 115 -4.32 1.05 -10.31
C SER A 115 -3.58 -0.29 -10.31
N THR A 116 -3.40 -1.03 -9.20
CA THR A 116 -2.71 -2.33 -9.26
C THR A 116 -3.26 -3.42 -8.33
N VAL A 117 -3.62 -4.54 -8.97
CA VAL A 117 -3.73 -5.92 -8.44
C VAL A 117 -4.08 -6.01 -6.95
N LYS A 118 -5.38 -6.07 -6.65
CA LYS A 118 -5.84 -6.54 -5.34
C LYS A 118 -5.18 -7.90 -5.07
N ALA A 119 -4.36 -7.99 -4.03
CA ALA A 119 -3.86 -9.28 -3.58
C ALA A 119 -5.08 -10.18 -3.30
N PRO A 120 -5.13 -11.42 -3.83
CA PRO A 120 -6.22 -12.34 -3.54
C PRO A 120 -6.29 -12.57 -2.02
N GLY A 121 -7.42 -12.25 -1.39
CA GLY A 121 -7.64 -12.49 0.05
C GLY A 121 -7.65 -11.27 0.97
N ALA A 122 -7.48 -10.04 0.48
CA ALA A 122 -7.59 -8.84 1.33
C ALA A 122 -9.07 -8.53 1.68
N LEU A 123 -9.55 -9.07 2.82
CA LEU A 123 -10.83 -8.71 3.44
C LEU A 123 -10.74 -7.31 4.08
N LYS A 124 -10.64 -6.27 3.25
CA LYS A 124 -10.71 -4.87 3.70
C LYS A 124 -11.89 -4.24 2.96
N ASN A 125 -12.81 -3.60 3.69
CA ASN A 125 -13.84 -2.75 3.08
C ASN A 125 -13.16 -1.43 2.64
N PRO A 126 -12.74 -1.27 1.37
CA PRO A 126 -11.99 -0.09 0.95
C PRO A 126 -12.86 1.17 1.04
N ALA A 127 -14.17 1.01 0.83
CA ALA A 127 -15.16 2.08 0.95
C ALA A 127 -15.19 2.70 2.35
N LEU A 128 -15.16 1.89 3.41
CA LEU A 128 -15.19 2.41 4.78
C LEU A 128 -13.92 3.20 5.13
N THR A 129 -12.75 2.70 4.69
CA THR A 129 -11.45 3.36 4.94
C THR A 129 -11.40 4.72 4.23
N SER A 130 -11.85 4.76 2.97
CA SER A 130 -11.97 5.99 2.18
C SER A 130 -12.96 6.99 2.80
N CYS A 131 -14.14 6.54 3.27
CA CYS A 131 -15.09 7.40 3.97
C CYS A 131 -14.50 8.04 5.24
N ILE A 132 -13.78 7.26 6.06
CA ILE A 132 -13.12 7.79 7.26
C ILE A 132 -12.03 8.80 6.87
N SER A 133 -11.25 8.50 5.82
CA SER A 133 -10.22 9.39 5.30
C SER A 133 -10.81 10.75 4.90
N VAL A 134 -11.84 10.78 4.06
CA VAL A 134 -12.47 12.04 3.63
C VAL A 134 -13.07 12.77 4.83
N ASN A 135 -13.76 12.08 5.73
CA ASN A 135 -14.30 12.71 6.94
C ASN A 135 -13.19 13.34 7.82
N ALA A 136 -12.04 12.68 7.98
CA ALA A 136 -10.92 13.24 8.72
C ALA A 136 -10.41 14.55 8.09
N SER A 137 -10.31 14.61 6.75
CA SER A 137 -9.90 15.83 6.04
C SER A 137 -10.91 16.98 6.18
N VAL A 138 -12.21 16.67 6.20
CA VAL A 138 -13.28 17.66 6.41
C VAL A 138 -13.26 18.18 7.84
N VAL A 139 -13.06 17.31 8.84
CA VAL A 139 -12.94 17.75 10.22
C VAL A 139 -11.67 18.61 10.41
N ALA A 140 -10.56 18.25 9.77
CA ALA A 140 -9.33 19.03 9.79
C ALA A 140 -9.54 20.46 9.22
N SER A 141 -10.28 20.58 8.11
CA SER A 141 -10.59 21.87 7.51
C SER A 141 -11.49 22.74 8.40
N VAL A 142 -12.46 22.13 9.10
CA VAL A 142 -13.30 22.82 10.09
C VAL A 142 -12.47 23.37 11.25
N PHE A 143 -11.51 22.60 11.77
CA PHE A 143 -10.61 23.08 12.83
C PHE A 143 -9.82 24.32 12.41
N ILE A 144 -9.27 24.33 11.18
CA ILE A 144 -8.58 25.52 10.65
C ILE A 144 -9.56 26.68 10.42
N ALA A 145 -10.72 26.40 9.83
CA ALA A 145 -11.71 27.43 9.54
C ALA A 145 -12.23 28.11 10.82
N SER A 146 -12.33 27.37 11.93
CA SER A 146 -12.75 27.91 13.24
C SER A 146 -11.87 29.06 13.77
N ARG A 147 -10.64 29.21 13.22
CA ARG A 147 -9.69 30.26 13.60
C ARG A 147 -9.86 31.54 12.81
N LEU A 148 -10.60 31.52 11.70
CA LEU A 148 -10.75 32.70 10.85
C LEU A 148 -11.78 33.67 11.46
N PRO A 149 -11.46 34.96 11.61
CA PRO A 149 -12.38 35.94 12.20
C PRO A 149 -13.51 36.35 11.24
N SER A 150 -13.30 36.19 9.93
CA SER A 150 -14.22 36.64 8.88
C SER A 150 -15.05 35.48 8.31
N ARG A 151 -16.39 35.63 8.37
CA ARG A 151 -17.35 34.64 7.85
C ARG A 151 -17.12 34.29 6.38
N LEU A 152 -16.70 35.25 5.56
CA LEU A 152 -16.42 35.01 4.13
C LEU A 152 -15.20 34.12 3.93
N HIS A 153 -14.14 34.32 4.72
CA HIS A 153 -12.93 33.50 4.66
C HIS A 153 -13.22 32.07 5.13
N VAL A 154 -14.01 31.91 6.19
CA VAL A 154 -14.51 30.60 6.67
C VAL A 154 -15.26 29.87 5.57
N PHE A 155 -16.20 30.55 4.90
CA PHE A 155 -16.96 29.96 3.81
C PHE A 155 -16.06 29.55 2.63
N ALA A 156 -15.17 30.45 2.20
CA ALA A 156 -14.28 30.21 1.07
C ALA A 156 -13.30 29.04 1.32
N ILE A 157 -12.65 29.01 2.48
CA ILE A 157 -11.67 27.96 2.81
C ILE A 157 -12.35 26.60 2.95
N MET A 158 -13.55 26.56 3.55
CA MET A 158 -14.31 25.32 3.72
C MET A 158 -14.78 24.79 2.37
N LEU A 159 -15.35 25.65 1.52
CA LEU A 159 -15.81 25.28 0.19
C LEU A 159 -14.64 24.79 -0.67
N PHE A 160 -13.51 25.50 -0.65
CA PHE A 160 -12.30 25.09 -1.36
C PHE A 160 -11.81 23.72 -0.89
N SER A 161 -11.69 23.51 0.42
CA SER A 161 -11.23 22.25 1.01
C SER A 161 -12.15 21.09 0.66
N LEU A 162 -13.47 21.30 0.76
CA LEU A 162 -14.48 20.30 0.36
C LEU A 162 -14.36 19.97 -1.12
N GLN A 163 -14.28 20.97 -1.99
CA GLN A 163 -14.16 20.76 -3.43
C GLN A 163 -12.90 19.94 -3.76
N VAL A 164 -11.77 20.27 -3.14
CA VAL A 164 -10.51 19.55 -3.40
C VAL A 164 -10.56 18.12 -2.86
N PHE A 165 -10.93 17.90 -1.60
CA PHE A 165 -10.91 16.55 -1.00
C PHE A 165 -11.97 15.61 -1.57
N LEU A 166 -13.15 16.11 -1.93
CA LEU A 166 -14.21 15.27 -2.50
C LEU A 166 -13.96 14.95 -3.98
N PHE A 167 -13.49 15.94 -4.75
CA PHE A 167 -13.37 15.77 -6.20
C PHE A 167 -11.98 15.33 -6.66
N ALA A 168 -10.91 15.49 -5.87
CA ALA A 168 -9.58 15.02 -6.25
C ALA A 168 -9.56 13.55 -6.68
N PRO A 169 -10.12 12.59 -5.92
CA PRO A 169 -10.16 11.19 -6.34
C PRO A 169 -10.92 11.00 -7.67
N LEU A 170 -12.05 11.70 -7.85
CA LEU A 170 -12.85 11.61 -9.07
C LEU A 170 -12.12 12.19 -10.28
N VAL A 171 -11.42 13.32 -10.13
CA VAL A 171 -10.65 13.95 -11.20
C VAL A 171 -9.50 13.04 -11.61
N THR A 172 -8.73 12.52 -10.66
CA THR A 172 -7.63 11.58 -10.92
C THR A 172 -8.14 10.31 -11.61
N TYR A 173 -9.28 9.75 -11.15
CA TYR A 173 -9.93 8.61 -11.80
C TYR A 173 -10.32 8.90 -13.25
N CYS A 174 -11.03 10.01 -13.50
CA CYS A 174 -11.47 10.40 -14.84
C CYS A 174 -10.28 10.62 -15.79
N ILE A 175 -9.23 11.28 -15.30
CA ILE A 175 -8.00 11.55 -16.05
C ILE A 175 -7.29 10.24 -16.42
N LYS A 176 -7.11 9.33 -15.44
CA LYS A 176 -6.52 8.01 -15.67
C LYS A 176 -7.32 7.20 -16.68
N LYS A 177 -8.65 7.21 -16.56
CA LYS A 177 -9.56 6.49 -17.46
C LYS A 177 -9.49 7.02 -18.89
N TYR A 178 -9.30 8.33 -19.06
CA TYR A 178 -9.20 8.94 -20.38
C TYR A 178 -7.84 8.65 -21.04
N SER A 179 -6.74 8.93 -20.35
CA SER A 179 -5.39 8.67 -20.87
C SER A 179 -4.35 8.62 -19.75
N PHE A 180 -3.58 7.53 -19.73
CA PHE A 180 -2.48 7.38 -18.78
C PHE A 180 -1.40 8.46 -18.94
N CYS A 181 -1.09 8.87 -20.17
CA CYS A 181 -0.12 9.95 -20.41
C CYS A 181 -0.62 11.28 -19.83
N LEU A 182 -1.91 11.58 -19.98
CA LEU A 182 -2.52 12.78 -19.42
C LEU A 182 -2.43 12.77 -17.89
N HIS A 183 -2.65 11.62 -17.24
CA HIS A 183 -2.45 11.47 -15.80
C HIS A 183 -1.02 11.81 -15.37
N ILE A 184 -0.01 11.28 -16.06
CA ILE A 184 1.38 11.58 -15.74
C ILE A 184 1.69 13.08 -15.95
N CYS A 185 1.25 13.67 -17.05
CA CYS A 185 1.42 15.11 -17.30
C CYS A 185 0.72 15.97 -16.23
N PHE A 186 -0.50 15.61 -15.85
CA PHE A 186 -1.26 16.29 -14.79
C PHE A 186 -0.53 16.21 -13.45
N SER A 187 -0.06 15.02 -13.08
CA SER A 187 0.65 14.79 -11.83
C SER A 187 1.98 15.56 -11.77
N ILE A 188 2.76 15.56 -12.85
CA ILE A 188 4.01 16.34 -12.95
C ILE A 188 3.71 17.84 -12.86
N SER A 189 2.69 18.32 -13.58
CA SER A 189 2.27 19.72 -13.54
C SER A 189 1.88 20.14 -12.13
N LEU A 190 1.08 19.32 -11.45
CA LEU A 190 0.67 19.56 -10.08
C LEU A 190 1.89 19.61 -9.15
N MET A 191 2.81 18.65 -9.25
CA MET A 191 4.01 18.59 -8.42
C MET A 191 4.96 19.78 -8.63
N VAL A 192 5.13 20.25 -9.87
CA VAL A 192 5.91 21.47 -10.15
C VAL A 192 5.23 22.70 -9.56
N LEU A 193 3.91 22.81 -9.70
CA LEU A 193 3.12 23.91 -9.15
C LEU A 193 3.23 23.96 -7.63
N THR A 194 3.10 22.82 -6.94
CA THR A 194 3.20 22.75 -5.47
C THR A 194 4.59 23.15 -5.01
N LEU A 195 5.63 22.58 -5.60
CA LEU A 195 7.02 22.90 -5.25
C LEU A 195 7.34 24.37 -5.48
N SER A 196 6.83 24.97 -6.56
CA SER A 196 7.00 26.40 -6.85
C SER A 196 6.38 27.27 -5.75
N PHE A 197 5.13 27.01 -5.36
CA PHE A 197 4.48 27.75 -4.27
C PHE A 197 5.15 27.54 -2.90
N VAL A 198 5.58 26.33 -2.58
CA VAL A 198 6.32 26.08 -1.33
C VAL A 198 7.67 26.80 -1.35
N TYR A 199 8.34 26.86 -2.49
CA TYR A 199 9.62 27.57 -2.64
C TYR A 199 9.47 29.07 -2.41
N THR A 200 8.40 29.71 -2.92
CA THR A 200 8.17 31.14 -2.70
C THR A 200 7.85 31.47 -1.25
N LEU A 201 7.25 30.54 -0.50
CA LEU A 201 6.91 30.73 0.91
C LEU A 201 8.08 30.45 1.85
N HIS A 202 8.70 29.26 1.78
CA HIS A 202 9.74 28.87 2.74
C HIS A 202 10.70 27.80 2.21
N ARG A 203 12.00 28.15 2.14
CA ARG A 203 13.06 27.26 1.62
C ARG A 203 13.19 25.94 2.37
N LEU A 204 13.00 25.91 3.71
CA LEU A 204 13.10 24.65 4.45
C LEU A 204 11.94 23.71 4.12
N LEU A 205 10.71 24.23 3.99
CA LEU A 205 9.54 23.42 3.63
C LEU A 205 9.70 22.87 2.21
N PHE A 206 10.31 23.64 1.31
CA PHE A 206 10.63 23.19 -0.04
C PHE A 206 11.59 22.01 -0.02
N VAL A 207 12.70 22.10 0.72
CA VAL A 207 13.68 21.00 0.83
C VAL A 207 13.03 19.76 1.45
N LEU A 208 12.19 19.93 2.47
CA LEU A 208 11.47 18.82 3.11
C LEU A 208 10.49 18.15 2.14
N LEU A 209 9.65 18.91 1.44
CA LEU A 209 8.68 18.37 0.49
C LEU A 209 9.38 17.69 -0.70
N LEU A 210 10.43 18.31 -1.24
CA LEU A 210 11.23 17.73 -2.32
C LEU A 210 11.86 16.41 -1.88
N SER A 211 12.45 16.36 -0.68
CA SER A 211 13.06 15.15 -0.13
C SER A 211 12.02 14.04 0.05
N LEU A 212 10.82 14.38 0.55
CA LEU A 212 9.72 13.43 0.69
C LEU A 212 9.26 12.88 -0.66
N LEU A 213 9.10 13.74 -1.68
CA LEU A 213 8.68 13.32 -3.02
C LEU A 213 9.74 12.44 -3.69
N VAL A 214 11.02 12.78 -3.57
CA VAL A 214 12.14 11.94 -4.05
C VAL A 214 12.15 10.59 -3.32
N PHE A 215 11.92 10.60 -2.01
CA PHE A 215 11.85 9.38 -1.22
C PHE A 215 10.70 8.47 -1.68
N VAL A 216 9.50 9.01 -1.85
CA VAL A 216 8.31 8.23 -2.25
C VAL A 216 8.44 7.70 -3.69
N ASN A 217 8.93 8.50 -4.64
CA ASN A 217 8.96 8.09 -6.05
C ASN A 217 10.16 7.23 -6.44
N LEU A 218 11.30 7.35 -5.74
CA LEU A 218 12.55 6.71 -6.14
C LEU A 218 13.08 5.76 -5.06
N VAL A 219 13.28 6.28 -3.85
CA VAL A 219 13.93 5.52 -2.76
C VAL A 219 13.06 4.36 -2.30
N CYS A 220 11.76 4.60 -2.11
CA CYS A 220 10.81 3.59 -1.66
C CYS A 220 10.66 2.46 -2.71
N PRO A 221 10.38 2.73 -4.01
CA PRO A 221 10.37 1.68 -5.04
C PRO A 221 11.67 0.89 -5.15
N TYR A 222 12.82 1.58 -5.07
CA TYR A 222 14.13 0.93 -5.07
C TYR A 222 14.29 -0.02 -3.87
N TRP A 223 13.98 0.45 -2.67
CA TRP A 223 14.10 -0.34 -1.46
C TRP A 223 13.12 -1.52 -1.45
N LEU A 224 11.88 -1.30 -1.89
CA LEU A 224 10.88 -2.36 -2.03
C LEU A 224 11.35 -3.47 -2.98
N ILE A 225 12.05 -3.15 -4.06
CA ILE A 225 12.55 -4.16 -4.99
C ILE A 225 13.80 -4.85 -4.44
N ARG A 226 14.68 -4.12 -3.73
CA ARG A 226 15.83 -4.73 -3.05
C ARG A 226 15.40 -5.67 -1.94
N ILE A 227 14.36 -5.33 -1.18
CA ILE A 227 13.90 -6.21 -0.10
C ILE A 227 13.27 -7.51 -0.64
N GLN A 228 12.75 -7.50 -1.86
CA GLN A 228 12.26 -8.72 -2.51
C GLN A 228 13.36 -9.75 -2.78
N GLU A 229 14.62 -9.32 -2.96
CA GLU A 229 15.76 -10.24 -3.15
C GLU A 229 16.00 -11.11 -1.91
N TYR A 230 15.60 -10.62 -0.73
CA TYR A 230 15.69 -11.36 0.53
C TYR A 230 14.42 -12.17 0.84
N LYS A 231 13.41 -12.15 -0.05
CA LYS A 231 12.21 -12.97 0.15
C LYS A 231 12.61 -14.44 0.00
N PHE A 232 12.29 -15.22 1.02
CA PHE A 232 12.57 -16.64 1.09
C PHE A 232 11.23 -17.40 1.17
N GLU A 233 10.88 -18.11 0.10
CA GLU A 233 9.69 -18.95 0.01
C GLU A 233 10.14 -20.38 -0.31
N ILE A 234 10.10 -21.29 0.67
CA ILE A 234 10.33 -22.72 0.43
C ILE A 234 9.02 -23.26 -0.14
N ASN A 235 9.08 -23.81 -1.35
CA ASN A 235 7.97 -24.55 -1.90
C ASN A 235 8.23 -26.04 -1.75
N GLY A 236 7.27 -26.75 -1.17
CA GLY A 236 7.34 -28.16 -0.87
C GLY A 236 6.47 -29.01 -1.79
N PRO A 237 6.72 -30.33 -1.86
CA PRO A 237 5.88 -31.25 -2.61
C PRO A 237 4.45 -31.37 -2.05
N TRP A 238 4.18 -30.88 -0.84
CA TRP A 238 2.85 -30.84 -0.21
C TRP A 238 2.14 -29.49 -0.35
N ASP A 239 2.74 -28.53 -1.06
CA ASP A 239 2.09 -27.23 -1.26
C ASP A 239 0.85 -27.34 -2.13
N GLU A 240 -0.07 -26.40 -1.93
CA GLU A 240 -1.27 -26.28 -2.74
C GLU A 240 -0.92 -26.12 -4.22
N ALA A 241 -1.61 -26.88 -5.07
CA ALA A 241 -1.45 -26.75 -6.52
C ALA A 241 -1.90 -25.35 -6.96
N LYS A 242 -0.96 -24.58 -7.51
CA LYS A 242 -1.26 -23.28 -8.12
C LYS A 242 -1.60 -23.51 -9.60
N LEU A 243 -2.68 -22.90 -10.07
CA LEU A 243 -3.02 -22.90 -11.50
C LEU A 243 -1.91 -22.18 -12.29
N CYS A 244 -1.46 -22.78 -13.39
CA CYS A 244 -0.43 -22.19 -14.26
C CYS A 244 -0.95 -21.04 -15.15
N PHE A 245 -2.24 -20.73 -15.06
CA PHE A 245 -2.90 -19.69 -15.83
C PHE A 245 -3.87 -18.95 -14.92
N ASP A 246 -3.93 -17.63 -15.07
CA ASP A 246 -4.95 -16.81 -14.43
C ASP A 246 -6.31 -17.20 -15.02
N ILE A 247 -7.27 -17.51 -14.14
CA ILE A 247 -8.68 -17.57 -14.54
C ILE A 247 -9.13 -16.12 -14.68
N THR A 248 -8.92 -15.53 -15.84
CA THR A 248 -9.60 -14.28 -16.21
C THR A 248 -11.03 -14.65 -16.60
N ASP A 249 -11.97 -14.43 -15.68
CA ASP A 249 -13.41 -14.33 -15.97
C ASP A 249 -13.73 -13.00 -16.68
#